data_AF-A0A150TRI6-F1
#
_entry.id   AF-A0A150TRI6-F1
#
_cell.length_a   1.000
_cell.length_b   1.000
_cell.length_c   1.000
_cell.angle_alpha   90.00
_cell.angle_beta   90.00
_cell.angle_gamma   90.00
#
_symmetry.space_group_name_H-M   'P 1'
#
loop_
_entity.id
_entity.type
_entity.pdbx_description
1 polymer ?
#
loop_
_entity_poly.entity_id
_entity_poly.type
_entity_poly.pdbx_seq_one_letter_code
_entity_poly.pdbx_strand_id
1 'polypeptide(L)' 'MDRVERAPGERYVEREAVDAGGEGGEGVALRRGMRVFHERFGPGVVESVDPGADPIATVKFSGWGKKRIKAAFLRAGS' A
#
# COMPACT_ATOMS: atom_id res chain seq x y z
N MET A 1 34.30 -25.79 -2.83
CA MET A 1 33.80 -24.43 -3.14
C MET A 1 32.30 -24.54 -3.36
N ASP A 2 31.50 -24.25 -2.34
CA ASP A 2 30.04 -24.45 -2.33
C ASP A 2 29.32 -23.48 -3.28
N ARG A 3 28.61 -24.05 -4.24
CA ARG A 3 27.71 -23.36 -5.16
C ARG A 3 26.38 -23.14 -4.43
N VAL A 4 26.15 -21.93 -3.92
CA VAL A 4 24.89 -21.59 -3.24
C VAL A 4 23.76 -21.52 -4.26
N GLU A 5 22.94 -22.58 -4.29
CA GLU A 5 21.65 -22.61 -4.96
C GLU A 5 20.67 -21.67 -4.21
N ARG A 6 20.29 -20.56 -4.85
CA ARG A 6 19.28 -19.64 -4.30
C ARG A 6 17.88 -20.16 -4.65
N ALA A 7 17.15 -20.65 -3.65
CA ALA A 7 15.76 -21.06 -3.79
C ALA A 7 14.84 -19.85 -4.09
N PRO A 8 13.80 -19.99 -4.95
CA PRO A 8 12.90 -18.90 -5.30
C PRO A 8 11.93 -18.61 -4.14
N GLY A 9 12.07 -17.43 -3.55
CA GLY A 9 11.26 -17.02 -2.41
C GLY A 9 11.60 -15.63 -1.88
N GLU A 10 12.08 -14.73 -2.74
CA GLU A 10 12.50 -13.38 -2.36
C GLU A 10 11.34 -12.62 -1.68
N ARG A 11 11.36 -12.66 -0.35
CA ARG A 11 10.71 -11.71 0.54
C ARG A 11 11.77 -10.74 1.00
N TYR A 12 12.10 -9.77 0.16
CA TYR A 12 12.74 -8.56 0.65
C TYR A 12 11.66 -7.55 1.04
N VAL A 13 11.43 -7.43 2.34
CA VAL A 13 10.86 -6.21 2.93
C VAL A 13 12.03 -5.50 3.58
N GLU A 14 12.82 -4.81 2.77
CA GLU A 14 13.75 -3.83 3.30
C GLU A 14 12.92 -2.64 3.79
N ARG A 15 12.77 -2.60 5.11
CA ARG A 15 12.19 -1.50 5.85
C ARG A 15 13.24 -0.39 5.87
N GLU A 16 13.26 0.44 4.84
CA GLU A 16 13.84 1.77 4.98
C GLU A 16 12.69 2.72 5.37
N ALA A 17 12.80 3.26 6.58
CA ALA A 17 11.97 4.36 7.03
C ALA A 17 12.35 5.60 6.20
N VAL A 18 11.77 5.73 5.01
CA VAL A 18 11.74 7.02 4.32
C VAL A 18 10.65 7.84 5.00
N ASP A 19 11.12 8.67 5.93
CA ASP A 19 10.46 9.92 6.26
C ASP A 19 10.39 10.75 4.96
N ALA A 20 9.24 10.67 4.28
CA ALA A 20 8.88 11.61 3.24
C ALA A 20 7.66 12.36 3.73
N GLY A 21 7.92 13.42 4.50
CA GLY A 21 7.02 14.55 4.60
C GLY A 21 6.64 15.01 3.18
N GLY A 22 5.42 14.71 2.78
CA GLY A 22 4.74 15.33 1.66
C GLY A 22 3.77 16.36 2.22
N GLU A 23 4.28 17.56 2.49
CA GLU A 23 3.44 18.74 2.67
C GLU A 23 2.70 19.00 1.34
N GLY A 24 1.39 18.72 1.28
CA GLY A 24 0.66 18.93 0.03
C GLY A 24 -0.72 18.29 -0.04
N GLY A 25 -1.60 18.64 0.89
CA GLY A 25 -3.01 18.28 0.86
C GLY A 25 -3.42 17.42 2.05
N GLU A 26 -4.60 17.69 2.58
CA GLU A 26 -5.22 16.99 3.71
C GLU A 26 -5.63 15.53 3.35
N GLY A 27 -4.77 14.83 2.60
CA GLY A 27 -4.93 13.46 2.18
C GLY A 27 -4.29 12.50 3.17
N VAL A 28 -4.94 11.38 3.44
CA VAL A 28 -4.40 10.31 4.29
C VAL A 28 -3.04 9.88 3.75
N ALA A 29 -1.99 9.98 4.59
CA ALA A 29 -0.67 9.45 4.27
C ALA A 29 -0.72 7.91 4.21
N LEU A 30 -1.05 7.37 3.03
CA LEU A 30 -1.21 5.94 2.81
C LEU A 30 0.14 5.22 2.87
N ARG A 31 0.15 4.08 3.55
CA ARG A 31 1.32 3.19 3.65
C ARG A 31 0.92 1.74 3.41
N ARG A 32 1.83 0.93 2.89
CA ARG A 32 1.62 -0.52 2.78
C ARG A 32 1.31 -1.13 4.16
N GLY A 33 0.36 -2.06 4.19
CA GLY A 33 -0.17 -2.69 5.40
C GLY A 33 -1.23 -1.86 6.14
N MET A 34 -1.46 -0.60 5.75
CA MET A 34 -2.49 0.23 6.35
C MET A 34 -3.88 -0.33 6.06
N ARG A 35 -4.72 -0.34 7.09
CA ARG A 35 -6.16 -0.58 6.95
C ARG A 35 -6.84 0.67 6.44
N VAL A 36 -7.62 0.51 5.39
CA VAL A 36 -8.37 1.59 4.76
C VAL A 36 -9.81 1.17 4.57
N PHE A 37 -10.68 2.15 4.37
CA PHE A 37 -12.07 1.95 4.01
C PHE A 37 -12.39 2.67 2.71
N HIS A 38 -13.14 2.00 1.84
CA HIS A 38 -13.69 2.58 0.61
C HIS A 38 -15.21 2.43 0.64
N GLU A 39 -15.94 3.48 0.25
CA GLU A 39 -17.41 3.52 0.34
C GLU A 39 -18.10 2.31 -0.32
N ARG A 40 -17.65 1.95 -1.53
CA ARG A 40 -18.24 0.83 -2.29
C ARG A 40 -17.73 -0.56 -1.89
N PHE A 41 -16.47 -0.66 -1.46
CA PHE A 41 -15.79 -1.95 -1.30
C PHE A 41 -15.60 -2.34 0.17
N GLY A 42 -15.92 -1.43 1.08
CA GLY A 42 -15.76 -1.61 2.50
C GLY A 42 -14.30 -1.58 2.94
N PRO A 43 -13.93 -2.35 3.98
CA PRO A 43 -12.59 -2.38 4.53
C PRO A 43 -11.61 -3.14 3.62
N GLY A 44 -10.37 -2.66 3.58
CA GLY A 44 -9.28 -3.29 2.85
C GLY A 44 -7.91 -2.97 3.44
N VAL A 45 -6.88 -3.63 2.92
CA VAL A 45 -5.48 -3.43 3.31
C VAL A 45 -4.67 -2.95 2.12
N VAL A 46 -3.91 -1.89 2.29
CA VAL A 46 -3.00 -1.35 1.26
C VAL A 46 -1.86 -2.34 1.03
N GLU A 47 -1.69 -2.80 -0.20
CA GLU A 47 -0.61 -3.70 -0.62
C GLU A 47 0.57 -2.93 -1.22
N SER A 48 0.30 -1.80 -1.90
CA SER A 48 1.31 -0.91 -2.48
C SER A 48 0.72 0.48 -2.72
N VAL A 49 1.58 1.49 -2.81
CA VAL A 49 1.21 2.87 -3.14
C VAL A 49 2.12 3.34 -4.27
N ASP A 50 1.51 3.77 -5.38
CA ASP A 50 2.17 4.51 -6.44
C ASP A 50 2.19 6.01 -6.06
N PRO A 51 3.36 6.58 -5.74
CA PRO A 51 3.48 8.00 -5.43
C PRO A 51 3.32 8.85 -6.70
N GLY A 52 2.83 10.07 -6.55
CA GLY A 52 2.62 11.02 -7.64
C GLY A 52 1.73 12.19 -7.19
N ALA A 53 1.40 13.10 -8.11
CA ALA A 53 0.46 14.20 -7.84
C ALA A 53 -0.94 13.69 -7.44
N ASP A 54 -1.36 12.57 -8.05
CA ASP A 54 -2.56 11.81 -7.70
C ASP A 54 -2.15 10.41 -7.23
N PRO A 55 -1.82 10.21 -5.93
CA PRO A 55 -1.34 8.92 -5.45
C PRO A 55 -2.39 7.82 -5.63
N ILE A 56 -1.96 6.64 -6.09
CA ILE A 56 -2.83 5.48 -6.32
C ILE A 56 -2.40 4.34 -5.38
N ALA A 57 -3.31 3.85 -4.56
CA ALA A 57 -3.06 2.69 -3.72
C ALA A 57 -3.65 1.42 -4.33
N THR A 58 -2.87 0.34 -4.31
CA THR A 58 -3.39 -1.01 -4.53
C THR A 58 -3.89 -1.54 -3.19
N VAL A 59 -5.18 -1.82 -3.09
CA VAL A 59 -5.83 -2.27 -1.85
C VAL A 59 -6.46 -3.64 -2.07
N LYS A 60 -6.25 -4.57 -1.14
CA LYS A 60 -6.97 -5.85 -1.07
C LYS A 60 -8.20 -5.67 -0.18
N PHE A 61 -9.37 -5.67 -0.79
CA PHE A 61 -10.66 -5.55 -0.11
C PHE A 61 -11.22 -6.93 0.26
N SER A 62 -11.86 -7.00 1.44
CA SER A 62 -12.54 -8.23 1.85
C SER A 62 -13.75 -8.50 0.94
N GLY A 63 -13.76 -9.64 0.24
CA GLY A 63 -14.83 -10.02 -0.69
C GLY A 63 -14.70 -9.47 -2.12
N TRP A 64 -13.77 -8.55 -2.41
CA TRP A 64 -13.61 -7.93 -3.74
C TRP A 64 -12.22 -8.12 -4.37
N GLY A 65 -11.24 -8.63 -3.61
CA GLY A 65 -9.88 -8.84 -4.09
C GLY A 65 -9.07 -7.55 -4.22
N LYS A 66 -8.08 -7.53 -5.11
CA LYS A 66 -7.17 -6.39 -5.29
C LYS A 66 -7.77 -5.35 -6.24
N LYS A 67 -7.70 -4.07 -5.86
CA LYS A 67 -8.13 -2.91 -6.67
C LYS A 67 -7.13 -1.76 -6.56
N ARG A 68 -6.95 -1.01 -7.65
CA ARG A 68 -6.17 0.25 -7.67
C ARG A 68 -7.14 1.41 -7.50
N ILE A 69 -6.94 2.23 -6.48
CA ILE A 69 -7.85 3.30 -6.06
C ILE A 69 -7.02 4.54 -5.76
N LYS A 70 -7.47 5.73 -6.21
CA LYS A 70 -6.82 6.99 -5.82
C LYS A 70 -6.90 7.17 -4.31
N ALA A 71 -5.83 7.65 -3.69
CA ALA A 71 -5.75 7.84 -2.25
C ALA A 71 -6.90 8.70 -1.70
N ALA A 72 -7.34 9.69 -2.48
CA ALA A 72 -8.45 10.58 -2.14
C ALA A 72 -9.80 9.86 -1.90
N PHE A 73 -9.99 8.64 -2.42
CA PHE A 73 -11.20 7.84 -2.20
C PHE A 73 -11.05 6.83 -1.05
N LEU A 74 -9.91 6.83 -0.36
CA LEU A 74 -9.63 5.95 0.75
C LEU A 74 -9.64 6.73 2.07
N ARG A 75 -10.28 6.15 3.08
CA ARG A 75 -10.30 6.69 4.44
C ARG A 75 -9.47 5.80 5.34
N ALA A 76 -8.84 6.36 6.37
CA ALA A 76 -8.16 5.57 7.38
C ALA A 76 -9.17 4.66 8.09
N GLY A 77 -8.89 3.35 8.12
CA GLY A 77 -9.68 2.38 8.89
C GLY A 77 -9.12 2.26 10.29
N SER A 78 -9.95 2.46 11.31
CA SER A 78 -9.58 2.24 12.71
C SER A 78 -9.41 0.77 13.06
#